data_AF-A0A831RKD1-F1
#
_entry.id   AF-A0A831RKD1-F1
#
_cell.length_a   1.000
_cell.length_b   1.000
_cell.length_c   1.000
_cell.angle_alpha   90.00
_cell.angle_beta   90.00
_cell.angle_gamma   90.00
#
_symmetry.space_group_name_H-M   'P 1'
#
loop_
_entity.id
_entity.type
_entity.pdbx_description
1 polymer ?
#
loop_
_entity_poly.entity_id
_entity_poly.type
_entity_poly.pdbx_seq_one_letter_code
_entity_poly.pdbx_strand_id
1 'polypeptide(L)'
;HPQVVYMVVGATHPHLKAEQGEDYRSSLHLRAKARGVADHIVFHDRFVADEDLLEFIGAADIYLTPYLNEAQIISGTLAYALGMGKAVVSTPYWHARELLADDRGRLVPLRDPVALAREVIDLLDHPDECRAIRERAYHYGRKMIWSNVGRRYLDTFAEAKRRRLRDKVPERRLETLGLRRQPLPEIKLEYLRRMTDDTGMLQHAKCTVPDRTHGYCVDDNARALIVTVTLQDLQPLDTALGGLSAVYLGFLGHAFNDRTGRFRNFMSYDRRWLEETGSEDSHARALWGLGVVVALGRDKGQVGFAVDLFHRALDTIEHFAYPRAISFAIIGIHAYLCRYSGDSRAKRMRKILSDRLMKQFRDLATEDWPWCEDRLTYDNARLPQALLLSGQWLPDREMLEMGLRALDWLRRVQTDETGRYFAAIGNRGWLTRGGEKAQFDQQPIEAAAMVDACIEAFNCTRDEEWITYAYRCLNWYQGENDLRVPLYDHATGGCRDGLEAQGANENQGAESTLCWLMALLAVYNHRGWARVAPEKEPGGLDVQKVSQE
;
A
#
# COMPACT_ATOMS: atom_id res chain seq x y z
N HIS A 1 -23.36 -27.49 43.05
CA HIS A 1 -24.56 -27.08 42.28
C HIS A 1 -24.89 -28.10 41.18
N PRO A 2 -25.75 -29.10 41.44
CA PRO A 2 -26.03 -30.19 40.49
C PRO A 2 -26.87 -29.77 39.27
N GLN A 3 -27.41 -28.55 39.25
CA GLN A 3 -28.19 -28.03 38.12
C GLN A 3 -27.38 -27.13 37.18
N VAL A 4 -26.09 -26.90 37.47
CA VAL A 4 -25.25 -26.04 36.64
C VAL A 4 -24.87 -26.76 35.35
N VAL A 5 -24.97 -26.03 34.24
CA VAL A 5 -24.55 -26.47 32.91
C VAL A 5 -23.49 -25.50 32.40
N TYR A 6 -22.34 -26.04 31.98
CA TYR A 6 -21.29 -25.27 31.35
C TYR A 6 -21.43 -25.32 29.83
N MET A 7 -21.63 -24.16 29.22
CA MET A 7 -21.82 -24.07 27.77
C MET A 7 -20.57 -23.54 27.08
N VAL A 8 -20.07 -24.31 26.12
CA VAL A 8 -18.99 -23.93 25.21
C VAL A 8 -19.61 -23.62 23.85
N VAL A 9 -19.77 -22.34 23.56
CA VAL A 9 -20.42 -21.84 22.33
C VAL A 9 -19.36 -21.45 21.31
N GLY A 10 -19.40 -22.07 20.13
CA GLY A 10 -18.53 -21.73 19.01
C GLY A 10 -17.86 -22.95 18.36
N ALA A 11 -17.52 -22.78 17.09
CA ALA A 11 -16.71 -23.72 16.34
C ALA A 11 -15.25 -23.75 16.82
N THR A 12 -14.54 -24.84 16.54
CA THR A 12 -13.10 -24.94 16.81
C THR A 12 -12.37 -23.84 16.06
N HIS A 13 -11.41 -23.15 16.71
CA HIS A 13 -10.70 -22.02 16.11
C HIS A 13 -10.11 -22.43 14.74
N PRO A 14 -10.31 -21.65 13.65
CA PRO A 14 -9.92 -22.05 12.30
C PRO A 14 -8.46 -22.48 12.16
N HIS A 15 -7.52 -21.80 12.83
CA HIS A 15 -6.11 -22.21 12.85
C HIS A 15 -5.88 -23.59 13.52
N LEU A 16 -6.53 -23.86 14.67
CA LEU A 16 -6.42 -25.17 15.33
C LEU A 16 -7.06 -26.27 14.48
N LYS A 17 -8.20 -25.97 13.84
CA LYS A 17 -8.86 -26.91 12.93
C LYS A 17 -8.04 -27.19 11.67
N ALA A 18 -7.34 -26.19 11.15
CA ALA A 18 -6.44 -26.35 10.00
C ALA A 18 -5.18 -27.17 10.34
N GLU A 19 -4.64 -27.02 11.55
CA GLU A 19 -3.44 -27.75 12.00
C GLU A 19 -3.74 -29.18 12.48
N GLN A 20 -4.84 -29.39 13.21
CA GLN A 20 -5.10 -30.60 14.01
C GLN A 20 -6.49 -31.21 13.77
N GLY A 21 -7.28 -30.70 12.81
CA GLY A 21 -8.65 -31.16 12.60
C GLY A 21 -9.55 -30.97 13.83
N GLU A 22 -10.35 -31.98 14.19
CA GLU A 22 -11.23 -31.97 15.38
C GLU A 22 -10.67 -32.76 16.56
N ASP A 23 -9.38 -33.11 16.54
CA ASP A 23 -8.74 -33.93 17.58
C ASP A 23 -8.78 -33.24 18.94
N TYR A 24 -8.52 -31.93 18.97
CA TYR A 24 -8.58 -31.14 20.19
C TYR A 24 -9.97 -31.18 20.83
N ARG A 25 -11.03 -30.94 20.04
CA ARG A 25 -12.42 -30.98 20.52
C ARG A 25 -12.80 -32.38 21.00
N SER A 26 -12.47 -33.40 20.23
CA SER A 26 -12.70 -34.81 20.60
C SER A 26 -12.03 -35.17 21.93
N SER A 27 -10.80 -34.68 22.15
CA SER A 27 -10.08 -34.86 23.41
C SER A 27 -10.80 -34.23 24.62
N LEU A 28 -11.49 -33.09 24.43
CA LEU A 28 -12.27 -32.43 25.49
C LEU A 28 -13.53 -33.24 25.84
N HIS A 29 -14.24 -33.79 24.84
CA HIS A 29 -15.38 -34.69 25.09
C HIS A 29 -14.97 -35.94 25.87
N LEU A 30 -13.85 -36.57 25.49
CA LEU A 30 -13.31 -37.73 26.21
C LEU A 30 -12.90 -37.37 27.64
N ARG A 31 -12.29 -36.20 27.84
CA ARG A 31 -11.90 -35.71 29.16
C ARG A 31 -13.10 -35.45 30.05
N ALA A 32 -14.18 -34.88 29.52
CA ALA A 32 -15.43 -34.67 30.25
C ALA A 32 -16.05 -36.00 30.72
N LYS A 33 -16.09 -37.01 29.84
CA LYS A 33 -16.55 -38.37 30.19
C LYS A 33 -15.67 -39.01 31.26
N ALA A 34 -14.35 -38.97 31.09
CA ALA A 34 -13.40 -39.54 32.04
C ALA A 34 -13.47 -38.89 33.44
N ARG A 35 -13.89 -37.62 33.51
CA ARG A 35 -14.07 -36.88 34.76
C ARG A 35 -15.49 -36.96 35.33
N GLY A 36 -16.42 -37.65 34.67
CA GLY A 36 -17.79 -37.83 35.14
C GLY A 36 -18.66 -36.57 35.08
N VAL A 37 -18.29 -35.58 34.26
CA VAL A 37 -19.00 -34.28 34.16
C VAL A 37 -19.69 -34.07 32.81
N ALA A 38 -19.72 -35.10 31.96
CA ALA A 38 -20.23 -34.99 30.59
C ALA A 38 -21.69 -34.49 30.53
N ASP A 39 -22.54 -34.89 31.49
CA ASP A 39 -23.95 -34.49 31.55
C ASP A 39 -24.17 -33.02 31.96
N HIS A 40 -23.09 -32.33 32.36
CA HIS A 40 -23.10 -30.91 32.75
C HIS A 40 -22.37 -30.01 31.75
N ILE A 41 -21.96 -30.51 30.58
CA ILE A 41 -21.23 -29.71 29.58
C ILE A 41 -21.94 -29.80 28.23
N VAL A 42 -22.26 -28.64 27.66
CA VAL A 42 -22.86 -28.52 26.33
C VAL A 42 -21.86 -27.87 25.38
N PHE A 43 -21.48 -28.59 24.32
CA PHE A 43 -20.68 -28.03 23.22
C PHE A 43 -21.61 -27.66 22.06
N HIS A 44 -21.74 -26.37 21.76
CA HIS A 44 -22.48 -25.87 20.60
C HIS A 44 -21.51 -25.58 19.45
N ASP A 45 -21.24 -26.59 18.62
CA ASP A 45 -20.22 -26.58 17.57
C ASP A 45 -20.70 -25.93 16.26
N ARG A 46 -20.99 -24.64 16.30
CA ARG A 46 -21.34 -23.85 15.12
C ARG A 46 -20.74 -22.47 15.19
N PHE A 47 -20.51 -21.87 14.02
CA PHE A 47 -20.33 -20.43 13.96
C PHE A 47 -21.68 -19.79 14.25
N VAL A 48 -21.71 -18.88 15.22
CA VAL A 48 -22.93 -18.29 15.75
C VAL A 48 -23.00 -16.84 15.26
N ALA A 49 -24.13 -16.44 14.68
CA ALA A 49 -24.36 -15.06 14.29
C ALA A 49 -24.44 -14.16 15.53
N ASP A 50 -24.25 -12.85 15.35
CA ASP A 50 -24.23 -11.92 16.49
C ASP A 50 -25.54 -11.98 17.30
N GLU A 51 -26.70 -12.06 16.65
CA GLU A 51 -28.02 -12.14 17.30
C GLU A 51 -28.13 -13.39 18.20
N ASP A 52 -27.80 -14.56 17.67
CA ASP A 52 -27.82 -15.84 18.42
C ASP A 52 -26.79 -15.83 19.57
N LEU A 53 -25.61 -15.23 19.35
CA LEU A 53 -24.58 -15.11 20.39
C LEU A 53 -25.07 -14.26 21.56
N LEU A 54 -25.79 -13.18 21.24
CA LEU A 54 -26.40 -12.31 22.24
C LEU A 54 -27.47 -13.07 23.05
N GLU A 55 -28.24 -13.98 22.44
CA GLU A 55 -29.17 -14.85 23.17
C GLU A 55 -28.45 -15.82 24.12
N PHE A 56 -27.37 -16.47 23.66
CA PHE A 56 -26.58 -17.37 24.52
C PHE A 56 -25.97 -16.64 25.72
N ILE A 57 -25.35 -15.48 25.48
CA ILE A 57 -24.83 -14.63 26.56
C ILE A 57 -25.98 -14.19 27.46
N GLY A 58 -27.12 -13.82 26.87
CA GLY A 58 -28.37 -13.46 27.53
C GLY A 58 -28.97 -14.55 28.41
N ALA A 59 -28.76 -15.82 28.09
CA ALA A 59 -29.19 -16.96 28.90
C ALA A 59 -28.21 -17.31 30.03
N ALA A 60 -26.94 -16.93 29.91
CA ALA A 60 -25.92 -17.25 30.92
C ALA A 60 -26.09 -16.44 32.22
N ASP A 61 -25.92 -17.09 33.37
CA ASP A 61 -25.85 -16.41 34.67
C ASP A 61 -24.47 -15.78 34.91
N ILE A 62 -23.43 -16.55 34.58
CA ILE A 62 -22.01 -16.21 34.73
C ILE A 62 -21.31 -16.43 33.39
N TYR A 63 -20.53 -15.44 32.94
CA TYR A 63 -19.74 -15.48 31.71
C TYR A 63 -18.25 -15.64 32.05
N LEU A 64 -17.56 -16.56 31.38
CA LEU A 64 -16.16 -16.90 31.66
C LEU A 64 -15.24 -16.52 30.50
N THR A 65 -14.14 -15.82 30.78
CA THR A 65 -13.06 -15.57 29.79
C THR A 65 -11.67 -15.87 30.34
N PRO A 66 -11.32 -17.14 30.57
CA PRO A 66 -10.03 -17.54 31.17
C PRO A 66 -8.90 -17.60 30.12
N TYR A 67 -8.63 -16.50 29.44
CA TYR A 67 -7.55 -16.43 28.45
C TYR A 67 -6.18 -16.67 29.08
N LEU A 68 -5.28 -17.32 28.32
CA LEU A 68 -3.93 -17.67 28.77
C LEU A 68 -2.90 -16.57 28.54
N ASN A 69 -3.20 -15.60 27.68
CA ASN A 69 -2.29 -14.51 27.31
C ASN A 69 -2.75 -13.19 27.93
N GLU A 70 -1.88 -12.55 28.71
CA GLU A 70 -2.16 -11.27 29.36
C GLU A 70 -2.23 -10.11 28.35
N ALA A 71 -1.47 -10.18 27.26
CA ALA A 71 -1.37 -9.12 26.24
C ALA A 71 -2.58 -9.05 25.29
N GLN A 72 -3.70 -9.68 25.63
CA GLN A 72 -4.94 -9.58 24.86
C GLN A 72 -5.56 -8.18 25.04
N ILE A 73 -5.51 -7.37 23.98
CA ILE A 73 -5.95 -5.97 24.02
C ILE A 73 -7.46 -5.77 23.77
N ILE A 74 -8.14 -6.76 23.20
CA ILE A 74 -9.58 -6.69 22.89
C ILE A 74 -10.28 -8.03 23.09
N SER A 75 -11.55 -7.99 23.50
CA SER A 75 -12.45 -9.15 23.56
C SER A 75 -13.87 -8.65 23.30
N GLY A 76 -14.40 -8.93 22.10
CA GLY A 76 -15.75 -8.50 21.72
C GLY A 76 -16.83 -9.17 22.57
N THR A 77 -16.66 -10.45 22.88
CA THR A 77 -17.61 -11.22 23.68
C THR A 77 -17.65 -10.76 25.14
N LEU A 78 -16.51 -10.31 25.70
CA LEU A 78 -16.49 -9.65 27.01
C LEU A 78 -17.30 -8.34 26.99
N ALA A 79 -17.16 -7.54 25.93
CA ALA A 79 -17.92 -6.29 25.81
C ALA A 79 -19.43 -6.56 25.71
N TYR A 80 -19.86 -7.60 24.98
CA TYR A 80 -21.26 -8.02 24.93
C TYR A 80 -21.77 -8.50 26.30
N ALA A 81 -21.01 -9.35 26.99
CA ALA A 81 -21.37 -9.82 28.33
C ALA A 81 -21.52 -8.67 29.34
N LEU A 82 -20.60 -7.71 29.31
CA LEU A 82 -20.66 -6.52 30.16
C LEU A 82 -21.87 -5.63 29.80
N GLY A 83 -22.10 -5.42 28.50
CA GLY A 83 -23.25 -4.65 27.99
C GLY A 83 -24.60 -5.25 28.37
N MET A 84 -24.67 -6.58 28.52
CA MET A 84 -25.84 -7.32 29.01
C MET A 84 -25.92 -7.43 30.53
N GLY A 85 -24.97 -6.86 31.27
CA GLY A 85 -24.94 -6.93 32.72
C GLY A 85 -24.74 -8.36 33.24
N LYS A 86 -23.85 -9.13 32.62
CA LYS A 86 -23.50 -10.48 33.07
C LYS A 86 -22.42 -10.44 34.13
N ALA A 87 -22.48 -11.37 35.08
CA ALA A 87 -21.41 -11.57 36.04
C ALA A 87 -20.23 -12.20 35.29
N VAL A 88 -19.08 -11.55 35.28
CA VAL A 88 -17.91 -12.03 34.53
C VAL A 88 -16.85 -12.52 35.49
N VAL A 89 -16.31 -13.72 35.23
CA VAL A 89 -15.06 -14.20 35.84
C VAL A 89 -14.01 -14.37 34.74
N SER A 90 -12.87 -13.71 34.89
CA SER A 90 -11.85 -13.64 33.84
C SER A 90 -10.44 -13.75 34.39
N THR A 91 -9.49 -14.17 33.56
CA THR A 91 -8.07 -13.90 33.83
C THR A 91 -7.74 -12.43 33.58
N PRO A 92 -6.65 -11.87 34.14
CA PRO A 92 -6.35 -10.44 34.13
C PRO A 92 -5.66 -9.97 32.83
N TYR A 93 -6.17 -10.32 31.65
CA TYR A 93 -5.70 -9.70 30.41
C TYR A 93 -6.08 -8.22 30.36
N TRP A 94 -5.33 -7.39 29.63
CA TRP A 94 -5.41 -5.92 29.72
C TRP A 94 -6.85 -5.38 29.59
N HIS A 95 -7.59 -5.87 28.61
CA HIS A 95 -8.98 -5.46 28.41
C HIS A 95 -9.92 -5.89 29.56
N ALA A 96 -9.73 -7.09 30.13
CA ALA A 96 -10.51 -7.53 31.30
C ALA A 96 -10.17 -6.74 32.56
N ARG A 97 -8.90 -6.38 32.78
CA ARG A 97 -8.49 -5.54 33.92
C ARG A 97 -9.19 -4.19 33.92
N GLU A 98 -9.34 -3.59 32.74
CA GLU A 98 -10.01 -2.30 32.58
C GLU A 98 -11.54 -2.41 32.74
N LEU A 99 -12.16 -3.38 32.05
CA LEU A 99 -13.61 -3.53 32.04
C LEU A 99 -14.19 -4.04 33.36
N LEU A 100 -13.43 -4.87 34.09
CA LEU A 100 -13.88 -5.50 35.34
C LEU A 100 -13.37 -4.79 36.61
N ALA A 101 -12.63 -3.69 36.48
CA ALA A 101 -12.22 -2.87 37.62
C ALA A 101 -13.43 -2.38 38.44
N ASP A 102 -13.19 -1.84 39.64
CA ASP A 102 -14.26 -1.34 40.52
C ASP A 102 -15.37 -2.38 40.80
N ASP A 103 -14.95 -3.64 40.97
CA ASP A 103 -15.82 -4.77 41.31
C ASP A 103 -16.94 -5.02 40.27
N ARG A 104 -16.65 -4.76 38.99
CA ARG A 104 -17.53 -5.04 37.84
C ARG A 104 -17.43 -6.49 37.34
N GLY A 105 -16.56 -7.29 37.95
CA GLY A 105 -16.40 -8.73 37.75
C GLY A 105 -15.30 -9.28 38.65
N ARG A 106 -15.02 -10.58 38.54
CA ARG A 106 -13.96 -11.25 39.29
C ARG A 106 -12.77 -11.55 38.40
N LEU A 107 -11.57 -11.27 38.92
CA LEU A 107 -10.31 -11.61 38.25
C LEU A 107 -9.61 -12.75 38.99
N VAL A 108 -9.19 -13.77 38.24
CA VAL A 108 -8.46 -14.94 38.77
C VAL A 108 -7.06 -15.06 38.15
N PRO A 109 -6.06 -15.56 38.88
CA PRO A 109 -4.71 -15.75 38.33
C PRO A 109 -4.70 -16.60 37.05
N LEU A 110 -3.75 -16.31 36.16
CA LEU A 110 -3.54 -17.11 34.95
C LEU A 110 -3.18 -18.54 35.33
N ARG A 111 -3.75 -19.51 34.59
CA ARG A 111 -3.50 -20.95 34.78
C ARG A 111 -3.86 -21.50 36.16
N ASP A 112 -4.81 -20.87 36.85
CA ASP A 112 -5.32 -21.33 38.15
C ASP A 112 -6.78 -21.79 38.05
N PRO A 113 -7.04 -23.07 37.73
CA PRO A 113 -8.40 -23.61 37.65
C PRO A 113 -9.08 -23.70 39.03
N VAL A 114 -8.31 -23.73 40.13
CA VAL A 114 -8.86 -23.80 41.49
C VAL A 114 -9.43 -22.45 41.89
N ALA A 115 -8.69 -21.37 41.61
CA ALA A 115 -9.19 -20.01 41.80
C ALA A 115 -10.41 -19.73 40.93
N LEU A 116 -10.39 -20.14 39.65
CA LEU A 116 -11.54 -20.01 38.76
C LEU A 116 -12.79 -20.72 39.32
N ALA A 117 -12.64 -21.97 39.77
CA ALA A 117 -13.74 -22.72 40.37
C ALA A 117 -14.26 -22.05 41.65
N ARG A 118 -13.36 -21.57 42.52
CA ARG A 118 -13.74 -20.89 43.76
C ARG A 118 -14.58 -19.64 43.50
N GLU A 119 -14.17 -18.76 42.59
CA GLU A 119 -14.94 -17.54 42.29
C GLU A 119 -16.30 -17.86 41.64
N VAL A 120 -16.38 -18.90 40.80
CA VAL A 120 -17.66 -19.31 40.20
C VAL A 120 -18.60 -19.88 41.25
N ILE A 121 -18.10 -20.73 42.16
CA ILE A 121 -18.89 -21.29 43.25
C ILE A 121 -19.36 -20.18 44.20
N ASP A 122 -18.47 -19.25 44.55
CA ASP A 122 -18.80 -18.09 45.40
C ASP A 122 -19.96 -17.27 44.84
N LEU A 123 -19.94 -16.96 43.53
CA LEU A 123 -21.03 -16.23 42.88
C LEU A 123 -22.35 -17.03 42.82
N LEU A 124 -22.28 -18.36 42.79
CA LEU A 124 -23.46 -19.23 42.82
C LEU A 124 -24.03 -19.38 44.24
N ASP A 125 -23.17 -19.37 45.26
CA ASP A 125 -23.56 -19.41 46.67
C ASP A 125 -24.10 -18.05 47.16
N HIS A 126 -23.67 -16.94 46.56
CA HIS A 126 -24.04 -15.57 46.93
C HIS A 126 -24.79 -14.83 45.79
N PRO A 127 -26.07 -15.17 45.53
CA PRO A 127 -26.83 -14.60 44.41
C PRO A 127 -27.04 -13.08 44.50
N ASP A 128 -27.07 -12.51 45.70
CA ASP A 128 -27.19 -11.06 45.89
C ASP A 128 -25.91 -10.32 45.46
N GLU A 129 -24.73 -10.89 45.76
CA GLU A 129 -23.46 -10.34 45.30
C GLU A 129 -23.31 -10.46 43.78
N CYS A 130 -23.70 -11.62 43.23
CA CYS A 130 -23.76 -11.80 41.78
C CYS A 130 -24.66 -10.74 41.11
N ARG A 131 -25.82 -10.43 41.70
CA ARG A 131 -26.70 -9.35 41.21
C ARG A 131 -26.03 -7.98 41.29
N ALA A 132 -25.35 -7.67 42.39
CA ALA A 132 -24.65 -6.39 42.55
C ALA A 132 -23.54 -6.20 41.50
N ILE A 133 -22.76 -7.25 41.21
CA ILE A 133 -21.73 -7.22 40.15
C ILE A 133 -22.37 -6.96 38.79
N ARG A 134 -23.47 -7.67 38.48
CA ARG A 134 -24.23 -7.52 37.24
C ARG A 134 -24.76 -6.10 37.03
N GLU A 135 -25.29 -5.48 38.08
CA GLU A 135 -25.77 -4.10 38.04
C GLU A 135 -24.62 -3.11 37.74
N ARG A 136 -23.48 -3.25 38.42
CA ARG A 136 -22.29 -2.41 38.16
C ARG A 136 -21.76 -2.59 36.74
N ALA A 137 -21.66 -3.83 36.27
CA ALA A 137 -21.28 -4.16 34.91
C ALA A 137 -22.22 -3.49 33.88
N TYR A 138 -23.53 -3.64 34.07
CA TYR A 138 -24.54 -3.05 33.20
C TYR A 138 -24.43 -1.52 33.14
N HIS A 139 -24.37 -0.85 34.29
CA HIS A 139 -24.26 0.62 34.35
C HIS A 139 -23.01 1.15 33.66
N TYR A 140 -21.89 0.44 33.76
CA TYR A 140 -20.67 0.79 33.03
C TYR A 140 -20.83 0.56 31.53
N GLY A 141 -21.34 -0.62 31.13
CA GLY A 141 -21.59 -0.97 29.73
C GLY A 141 -22.49 0.03 29.01
N ARG A 142 -23.46 0.64 29.69
CA ARG A 142 -24.32 1.70 29.13
C ARG A 142 -23.55 2.93 28.63
N LYS A 143 -22.36 3.21 29.16
CA LYS A 143 -21.50 4.30 28.69
C LYS A 143 -20.86 3.99 27.34
N MET A 144 -20.82 2.72 26.93
CA MET A 144 -20.13 2.23 25.74
C MET A 144 -21.06 1.99 24.54
N ILE A 145 -22.37 2.25 24.68
CA ILE A 145 -23.32 2.12 23.56
C ILE A 145 -22.98 3.09 22.42
N TRP A 146 -23.31 2.68 21.17
CA TRP A 146 -22.95 3.44 19.98
C TRP A 146 -23.45 4.89 19.98
N SER A 147 -24.62 5.18 20.55
CA SER A 147 -25.10 6.57 20.65
C SER A 147 -24.20 7.45 21.52
N ASN A 148 -23.64 6.91 22.59
CA ASN A 148 -22.71 7.63 23.48
C ASN A 148 -21.33 7.76 22.84
N VAL A 149 -20.85 6.70 22.19
CA VAL A 149 -19.60 6.74 21.42
C VAL A 149 -19.70 7.76 20.28
N GLY A 150 -20.79 7.73 19.50
CA GLY A 150 -21.06 8.68 18.43
C GLY A 150 -21.12 10.13 18.92
N ARG A 151 -21.76 10.39 20.07
CA ARG A 151 -21.73 11.73 20.70
C ARG A 151 -20.31 12.17 21.05
N ARG A 152 -19.47 11.29 21.62
CA ARG A 152 -18.07 11.59 21.92
C ARG A 152 -17.26 11.93 20.65
N TYR A 153 -17.51 11.23 19.54
CA TYR A 153 -16.92 11.57 18.25
C TYR A 153 -17.37 12.95 17.76
N LEU A 154 -18.66 13.27 17.84
CA LEU A 154 -19.18 14.60 17.49
C LEU A 154 -18.54 15.70 18.34
N ASP A 155 -18.39 15.47 19.65
CA ASP A 155 -17.74 16.43 20.56
C ASP A 155 -16.27 16.66 20.17
N THR A 156 -15.54 15.59 19.83
CA THR A 156 -14.16 15.67 19.34
C THR A 156 -14.07 16.40 18.00
N PHE A 157 -14.97 16.13 17.05
CA PHE A 157 -15.01 16.83 15.76
C PHE A 157 -15.38 18.31 15.93
N ALA A 158 -16.30 18.64 16.83
CA ALA A 158 -16.64 20.01 17.15
C ALA A 158 -15.45 20.74 17.79
N GLU A 159 -14.70 20.09 18.68
CA GLU A 159 -13.47 20.63 19.24
C GLU A 159 -12.40 20.86 18.16
N ALA A 160 -12.14 19.87 17.30
CA ALA A 160 -11.18 19.99 16.20
C ALA A 160 -11.58 21.12 15.23
N LYS A 161 -12.87 21.25 14.91
CA LYS A 161 -13.41 22.35 14.10
C LYS A 161 -13.18 23.70 14.78
N ARG A 162 -13.44 23.83 16.09
CA ARG A 162 -13.20 25.07 16.84
C ARG A 162 -11.72 25.46 16.84
N ARG A 163 -10.80 24.49 16.97
CA ARG A 163 -9.35 24.73 16.87
C ARG A 163 -8.95 25.18 15.46
N ARG A 164 -9.48 24.55 14.41
CA ARG A 164 -9.23 24.91 13.02
C ARG A 164 -9.81 26.27 12.61
N LEU A 165 -10.97 26.66 13.14
CA LEU A 165 -11.60 27.97 12.85
C LEU A 165 -10.84 29.15 13.47
N ARG A 166 -9.95 28.92 14.44
CA ARG A 166 -9.06 29.97 14.97
C ARG A 166 -7.87 30.26 14.05
N ASP A 167 -7.55 29.36 13.12
CA ASP A 167 -6.49 29.51 12.13
C ASP A 167 -7.08 29.60 10.70
N LYS A 168 -7.24 30.84 10.21
CA LYS A 168 -7.51 31.25 8.81
C LYS A 168 -8.49 30.37 8.01
N VAL A 169 -9.72 30.83 7.85
CA VAL A 169 -10.68 30.27 6.87
C VAL A 169 -10.52 31.00 5.52
N PRO A 170 -10.31 30.29 4.39
CA PRO A 170 -10.33 30.90 3.05
C PRO A 170 -11.75 31.25 2.64
N GLU A 171 -11.95 32.42 2.03
CA GLU A 171 -13.19 32.82 1.37
C GLU A 171 -13.57 31.86 0.25
N ARG A 172 -14.86 31.49 0.15
CA ARG A 172 -15.42 30.73 -0.97
C ARG A 172 -15.54 31.65 -2.20
N ARG A 173 -14.67 31.46 -3.19
CA ARG A 173 -14.84 31.97 -4.56
C ARG A 173 -15.59 30.95 -5.43
N LEU A 174 -16.31 31.44 -6.45
CA LEU A 174 -16.92 30.63 -7.51
C LEU A 174 -15.88 29.69 -8.16
N GLU A 175 -16.29 28.46 -8.47
CA GLU A 175 -15.38 27.35 -8.80
C GLU A 175 -14.78 27.46 -10.21
N THR A 176 -13.46 27.61 -10.29
CA THR A 176 -12.68 27.52 -11.54
C THR A 176 -12.18 26.09 -11.76
N LEU A 177 -11.98 25.67 -13.03
CA LEU A 177 -11.34 24.40 -13.48
C LEU A 177 -9.86 24.30 -13.06
N GLY A 178 -9.54 24.46 -11.79
CA GLY A 178 -8.16 24.31 -11.30
C GLY A 178 -7.62 22.93 -11.63
N LEU A 179 -6.31 22.84 -11.94
CA LEU A 179 -5.58 21.63 -12.34
C LEU A 179 -5.97 20.36 -11.54
N ARG A 180 -6.27 20.52 -10.26
CA ARG A 180 -6.60 19.42 -9.32
C ARG A 180 -8.02 18.86 -9.43
N ARG A 181 -8.91 19.57 -10.11
CA ARG A 181 -10.31 19.16 -10.33
C ARG A 181 -10.55 18.68 -11.76
N GLN A 182 -9.51 18.66 -12.61
CA GLN A 182 -9.60 18.07 -13.94
C GLN A 182 -9.93 16.57 -13.82
N PRO A 183 -10.87 16.03 -14.62
CA PRO A 183 -11.13 14.60 -14.67
C PRO A 183 -9.85 13.87 -15.10
N LEU A 184 -9.53 12.76 -14.43
CA LEU A 184 -8.40 11.92 -14.83
C LEU A 184 -8.80 11.07 -16.04
N PRO A 185 -7.90 10.87 -17.02
CA PRO A 185 -8.14 9.91 -18.10
C PRO A 185 -8.40 8.50 -17.56
N GLU A 186 -9.27 7.76 -18.22
CA GLU A 186 -9.54 6.36 -17.91
C GLU A 186 -8.26 5.51 -18.05
N ILE A 187 -8.09 4.55 -17.14
CA ILE A 187 -6.99 3.58 -17.20
C ILE A 187 -7.33 2.53 -18.26
N LYS A 188 -6.68 2.62 -19.43
CA LYS A 188 -6.80 1.64 -20.51
C LYS A 188 -5.64 0.65 -20.50
N LEU A 189 -5.95 -0.64 -20.50
CA LEU A 189 -4.96 -1.73 -20.45
C LEU A 189 -4.79 -2.47 -21.78
N GLU A 190 -5.57 -2.12 -22.80
CA GLU A 190 -5.57 -2.81 -24.08
C GLU A 190 -4.19 -2.76 -24.75
N TYR A 191 -3.53 -1.61 -24.73
CA TYR A 191 -2.18 -1.47 -25.28
C TYR A 191 -1.12 -2.21 -24.46
N LEU A 192 -1.22 -2.18 -23.12
CA LEU A 192 -0.37 -2.99 -22.24
C LEU A 192 -0.46 -4.49 -22.59
N ARG A 193 -1.69 -4.99 -22.76
CA ARG A 193 -1.94 -6.39 -23.18
C ARG A 193 -1.42 -6.67 -24.58
N ARG A 194 -1.51 -5.70 -25.51
CA ARG A 194 -0.96 -5.83 -26.87
C ARG A 194 0.56 -5.99 -26.88
N MET A 195 1.24 -5.28 -25.99
CA MET A 195 2.70 -5.32 -25.86
C MET A 195 3.21 -6.47 -24.97
N THR A 196 2.31 -7.32 -24.46
CA THR A 196 2.65 -8.44 -23.57
C THR A 196 2.29 -9.77 -24.22
N ASP A 197 3.17 -10.75 -24.12
CA ASP A 197 2.88 -12.14 -24.45
C ASP A 197 3.07 -13.07 -23.24
N ASP A 198 3.15 -14.38 -23.48
CA ASP A 198 3.36 -15.40 -22.45
C ASP A 198 4.76 -15.36 -21.80
N THR A 199 5.68 -14.59 -22.37
CA THR A 199 7.05 -14.43 -21.87
C THR A 199 7.17 -13.16 -21.03
N GLY A 200 6.68 -12.03 -21.54
CA GLY A 200 6.84 -10.74 -20.88
C GLY A 200 6.41 -9.56 -21.74
N MET A 201 6.78 -8.36 -21.28
CA MET A 201 6.60 -7.10 -22.00
C MET A 201 7.66 -6.92 -23.10
N LEU A 202 7.22 -6.71 -24.34
CA LEU A 202 8.08 -6.40 -25.49
C LEU A 202 8.60 -4.97 -25.41
N GLN A 203 9.88 -4.74 -25.72
CA GLN A 203 10.54 -3.44 -25.46
C GLN A 203 10.02 -2.29 -26.33
N HIS A 204 9.89 -2.51 -27.63
CA HIS A 204 9.67 -1.45 -28.62
C HIS A 204 8.45 -1.71 -29.48
N ALA A 205 7.93 -0.64 -30.09
CA ALA A 205 6.90 -0.70 -31.11
C ALA A 205 7.28 0.17 -32.30
N LYS A 206 6.79 -0.18 -33.49
CA LYS A 206 6.78 0.69 -34.67
C LYS A 206 5.37 1.26 -34.79
N CYS A 207 5.24 2.55 -34.55
CA CYS A 207 3.94 3.15 -34.26
C CYS A 207 3.23 2.39 -33.12
N THR A 208 2.11 1.72 -33.42
CA THR A 208 1.26 1.00 -32.46
C THR A 208 1.42 -0.53 -32.50
N VAL A 209 2.40 -1.03 -33.27
CA VAL A 209 2.63 -2.46 -33.51
C VAL A 209 3.91 -2.89 -32.78
N PRO A 210 3.87 -3.92 -31.91
CA PRO A 210 5.06 -4.41 -31.20
C PRO A 210 6.19 -4.81 -32.17
N ASP A 211 7.39 -4.28 -31.94
CA ASP A 211 8.57 -4.53 -32.77
C ASP A 211 9.37 -5.73 -32.25
N ARG A 212 9.04 -6.90 -32.80
CA ARG A 212 9.59 -8.20 -32.40
C ARG A 212 11.09 -8.38 -32.69
N THR A 213 11.78 -7.40 -33.27
CA THR A 213 13.22 -7.50 -33.55
C THR A 213 14.09 -7.32 -32.30
N HIS A 214 13.57 -6.74 -31.22
CA HIS A 214 14.35 -6.41 -30.02
C HIS A 214 14.12 -7.39 -28.84
N GLY A 215 12.93 -7.97 -28.72
CA GLY A 215 12.57 -8.88 -27.63
C GLY A 215 12.14 -8.14 -26.35
N TYR A 216 12.72 -8.50 -25.22
CA TYR A 216 12.29 -8.13 -23.86
C TYR A 216 13.46 -7.58 -23.04
N CYS A 217 13.18 -6.72 -22.06
CA CYS A 217 14.16 -6.32 -21.05
C CYS A 217 13.58 -6.38 -19.63
N VAL A 218 14.47 -6.48 -18.64
CA VAL A 218 14.10 -6.44 -17.22
C VAL A 218 13.57 -5.07 -16.82
N ASP A 219 14.11 -3.98 -17.37
CA ASP A 219 13.63 -2.62 -17.06
C ASP A 219 12.12 -2.48 -17.33
N ASP A 220 11.65 -2.93 -18.50
CA ASP A 220 10.25 -2.85 -18.91
C ASP A 220 9.36 -3.82 -18.14
N ASN A 221 9.81 -5.07 -17.94
CA ASN A 221 9.04 -6.05 -17.18
C ASN A 221 8.91 -5.66 -15.69
N ALA A 222 9.93 -5.02 -15.12
CA ALA A 222 9.85 -4.49 -13.76
C ALA A 222 8.83 -3.34 -13.65
N ARG A 223 8.82 -2.39 -14.60
CA ARG A 223 7.80 -1.31 -14.63
C ARG A 223 6.39 -1.86 -14.88
N ALA A 224 6.24 -2.86 -15.76
CA ALA A 224 4.97 -3.53 -16.02
C ALA A 224 4.43 -4.25 -14.77
N LEU A 225 5.33 -4.87 -13.99
CA LEU A 225 4.99 -5.46 -12.70
C LEU A 225 4.52 -4.39 -11.70
N ILE A 226 5.19 -3.24 -11.62
CA ILE A 226 4.77 -2.11 -10.77
C ILE A 226 3.37 -1.64 -11.16
N VAL A 227 3.13 -1.39 -12.44
CA VAL A 227 1.83 -0.94 -12.98
C VAL A 227 0.72 -1.92 -12.62
N THR A 228 0.93 -3.21 -12.90
CA THR A 228 -0.12 -4.22 -12.69
C THR A 228 -0.44 -4.44 -11.22
N VAL A 229 0.56 -4.53 -10.36
CA VAL A 229 0.34 -4.70 -8.92
C VAL A 229 -0.30 -3.46 -8.29
N THR A 230 0.14 -2.26 -8.69
CA THR A 230 -0.47 -1.01 -8.20
C THR A 230 -1.95 -0.93 -8.61
N LEU A 231 -2.27 -1.32 -9.85
CA LEU A 231 -3.65 -1.34 -10.31
C LEU A 231 -4.49 -2.43 -9.64
N GLN A 232 -3.94 -3.61 -9.34
CA GLN A 232 -4.63 -4.65 -8.55
C GLN A 232 -5.03 -4.12 -7.17
N ASP A 233 -4.19 -3.29 -6.55
CA ASP A 233 -4.52 -2.72 -5.25
C ASP A 233 -5.66 -1.70 -5.35
N LEU A 234 -5.67 -0.89 -6.41
CA LEU A 234 -6.75 0.06 -6.72
C LEU A 234 -8.06 -0.60 -7.15
N GLN A 235 -7.98 -1.70 -7.90
CA GLN A 235 -9.10 -2.42 -8.50
C GLN A 235 -9.09 -3.90 -8.10
N PRO A 236 -9.36 -4.21 -6.83
CA PRO A 236 -9.14 -5.55 -6.28
C PRO A 236 -10.07 -6.64 -6.79
N LEU A 237 -11.12 -6.25 -7.52
CA LEU A 237 -12.09 -7.17 -8.11
C LEU A 237 -11.73 -7.55 -9.56
N ASP A 238 -10.75 -6.91 -10.19
CA ASP A 238 -10.30 -7.28 -11.54
C ASP A 238 -9.31 -8.44 -11.49
N THR A 239 -9.83 -9.65 -11.66
CA THR A 239 -9.03 -10.88 -11.68
C THR A 239 -8.11 -10.99 -12.90
N ALA A 240 -8.38 -10.26 -13.98
CA ALA A 240 -7.59 -10.34 -15.22
C ALA A 240 -6.18 -9.73 -15.06
N LEU A 241 -5.93 -8.99 -13.98
CA LEU A 241 -4.61 -8.44 -13.65
C LEU A 241 -3.69 -9.47 -13.02
N GLY A 242 -4.22 -10.50 -12.34
CA GLY A 242 -3.43 -11.53 -11.65
C GLY A 242 -2.54 -12.34 -12.59
N GLY A 243 -3.02 -12.57 -13.83
CA GLY A 243 -2.26 -13.25 -14.88
C GLY A 243 -1.09 -12.41 -15.40
N LEU A 244 -1.29 -11.10 -15.59
CA LEU A 244 -0.22 -10.21 -16.06
C LEU A 244 0.90 -10.06 -15.03
N SER A 245 0.56 -9.90 -13.74
CA SER A 245 1.57 -9.83 -12.69
C SER A 245 2.39 -11.12 -12.59
N ALA A 246 1.75 -12.29 -12.79
CA ALA A 246 2.45 -13.58 -12.84
C ALA A 246 3.43 -13.68 -14.02
N VAL A 247 3.07 -13.17 -15.21
CA VAL A 247 3.95 -13.13 -16.39
C VAL A 247 5.20 -12.31 -16.09
N TYR A 248 5.04 -11.06 -15.63
CA TYR A 248 6.19 -10.17 -15.40
C TYR A 248 7.06 -10.64 -14.24
N LEU A 249 6.46 -11.14 -13.15
CA LEU A 249 7.21 -11.72 -12.04
C LEU A 249 7.95 -12.99 -12.46
N GLY A 250 7.33 -13.83 -13.30
CA GLY A 250 7.97 -15.00 -13.91
C GLY A 250 9.17 -14.61 -14.77
N PHE A 251 9.06 -13.55 -15.58
CA PHE A 251 10.17 -13.01 -16.37
C PHE A 251 11.33 -12.58 -15.47
N LEU A 252 11.08 -11.78 -14.42
CA LEU A 252 12.12 -11.37 -13.47
C LEU A 252 12.77 -12.58 -12.78
N GLY A 253 11.96 -13.58 -12.41
CA GLY A 253 12.43 -14.85 -11.88
C GLY A 253 13.41 -15.57 -12.80
N HIS A 254 13.08 -15.65 -14.10
CA HIS A 254 13.93 -16.27 -15.10
C HIS A 254 15.18 -15.43 -15.42
N ALA A 255 15.08 -14.11 -15.32
CA ALA A 255 16.18 -13.18 -15.56
C ALA A 255 17.26 -13.23 -14.49
N PHE A 256 16.90 -13.62 -13.26
CA PHE A 256 17.85 -13.68 -12.16
C PHE A 256 18.88 -14.79 -12.35
N ASN A 257 20.16 -14.42 -12.32
CA ASN A 257 21.28 -15.32 -12.46
C ASN A 257 21.86 -15.66 -11.09
N ASP A 258 21.54 -16.86 -10.57
CA ASP A 258 22.04 -17.34 -9.27
C ASP A 258 23.57 -17.39 -9.16
N ARG A 259 24.27 -17.56 -10.29
CA ARG A 259 25.73 -17.63 -10.28
C ARG A 259 26.37 -16.26 -10.01
N THR A 260 25.74 -15.19 -10.48
CA THR A 260 26.26 -13.82 -10.35
C THR A 260 25.53 -13.02 -9.29
N GLY A 261 24.37 -13.48 -8.81
CA GLY A 261 23.49 -12.72 -7.93
C GLY A 261 22.91 -11.47 -8.62
N ARG A 262 22.86 -11.45 -9.96
CA ARG A 262 22.40 -10.30 -10.75
C ARG A 262 21.32 -10.71 -11.73
N PHE A 263 20.39 -9.80 -12.03
CA PHE A 263 19.52 -9.96 -13.20
C PHE A 263 20.32 -9.77 -14.49
N ARG A 264 20.02 -10.59 -15.49
CA ARG A 264 20.26 -10.28 -16.91
C ARG A 264 19.25 -9.21 -17.33
N ASN A 265 19.56 -8.33 -18.28
CA ASN A 265 18.58 -7.36 -18.76
C ASN A 265 17.91 -7.86 -20.05
N PHE A 266 18.68 -8.09 -21.10
CA PHE A 266 18.15 -8.28 -22.44
C PHE A 266 17.91 -9.76 -22.80
N MET A 267 16.69 -10.05 -23.25
CA MET A 267 16.30 -11.31 -23.86
C MET A 267 15.81 -11.05 -25.29
N SER A 268 16.33 -11.80 -26.25
CA SER A 268 15.85 -11.75 -27.64
C SER A 268 14.42 -12.28 -27.77
N TYR A 269 13.78 -11.98 -28.91
CA TYR A 269 12.42 -12.47 -29.18
C TYR A 269 12.32 -14.00 -29.29
N ASP A 270 13.40 -14.68 -29.68
CA ASP A 270 13.51 -16.15 -29.64
C ASP A 270 13.88 -16.71 -28.26
N ARG A 271 13.70 -15.89 -27.21
CA ARG A 271 13.81 -16.24 -25.78
C ARG A 271 15.22 -16.68 -25.36
N ARG A 272 16.25 -16.03 -25.92
CA ARG A 272 17.65 -16.25 -25.52
C ARG A 272 18.15 -15.03 -24.75
N TRP A 273 18.78 -15.28 -23.61
CA TRP A 273 19.50 -14.25 -22.89
C TRP A 273 20.68 -13.75 -23.72
N LEU A 274 20.79 -12.43 -23.87
CA LEU A 274 21.83 -11.78 -24.67
C LEU A 274 23.05 -11.39 -23.85
N GLU A 275 22.98 -11.54 -22.53
CA GLU A 275 24.04 -11.23 -21.59
C GLU A 275 23.93 -12.08 -20.32
N GLU A 276 25.02 -12.16 -19.54
CA GLU A 276 25.06 -12.87 -18.25
C GLU A 276 24.70 -11.99 -17.05
N THR A 277 24.91 -10.68 -17.17
CA THR A 277 24.69 -9.68 -16.11
C THR A 277 24.26 -8.36 -16.75
N GLY A 278 23.09 -7.86 -16.36
CA GLY A 278 22.59 -6.55 -16.78
C GLY A 278 23.18 -5.39 -15.97
N SER A 279 22.81 -4.18 -16.37
CA SER A 279 23.22 -2.92 -15.72
C SER A 279 22.82 -2.84 -14.23
N GLU A 280 23.43 -1.90 -13.48
CA GLU A 280 22.97 -1.59 -12.11
C GLU A 280 21.52 -1.08 -12.12
N ASP A 281 21.17 -0.27 -13.12
CA ASP A 281 19.83 0.27 -13.33
C ASP A 281 18.79 -0.85 -13.49
N SER A 282 18.98 -1.80 -14.40
CA SER A 282 18.04 -2.91 -14.62
C SER A 282 17.88 -3.77 -13.37
N HIS A 283 18.97 -4.04 -12.65
CA HIS A 283 18.94 -4.76 -11.40
C HIS A 283 18.13 -4.01 -10.33
N ALA A 284 18.37 -2.70 -10.18
CA ALA A 284 17.69 -1.90 -9.18
C ALA A 284 16.22 -1.66 -9.51
N ARG A 285 15.85 -1.57 -10.79
CA ARG A 285 14.44 -1.53 -11.24
C ARG A 285 13.72 -2.85 -10.97
N ALA A 286 14.38 -4.00 -11.19
CA ALA A 286 13.83 -5.29 -10.78
C ALA A 286 13.58 -5.34 -9.27
N LEU A 287 14.56 -4.90 -8.46
CA LEU A 287 14.42 -4.81 -7.01
C LEU A 287 13.26 -3.87 -6.60
N TRP A 288 13.07 -2.76 -7.32
CA TRP A 288 11.94 -1.87 -7.12
C TRP A 288 10.60 -2.54 -7.42
N GLY A 289 10.48 -3.21 -8.57
CA GLY A 289 9.28 -3.98 -8.90
C GLY A 289 8.94 -5.03 -7.86
N LEU A 290 9.94 -5.81 -7.41
CA LEU A 290 9.78 -6.81 -6.36
C LEU A 290 9.34 -6.18 -5.02
N GLY A 291 9.94 -5.05 -4.64
CA GLY A 291 9.54 -4.31 -3.44
C GLY A 291 8.08 -3.87 -3.49
N VAL A 292 7.58 -3.43 -4.65
CA VAL A 292 6.17 -3.07 -4.86
C VAL A 292 5.25 -4.29 -4.79
N VAL A 293 5.64 -5.44 -5.38
CA VAL A 293 4.90 -6.71 -5.19
C VAL A 293 4.79 -7.07 -3.73
N VAL A 294 5.88 -6.94 -2.98
CA VAL A 294 5.87 -7.21 -1.54
C VAL A 294 4.98 -6.22 -0.80
N ALA A 295 4.96 -4.94 -1.16
CA ALA A 295 4.14 -3.94 -0.49
C ALA A 295 2.63 -4.14 -0.72
N LEU A 296 2.24 -4.36 -1.97
CA LEU A 296 0.85 -4.21 -2.44
C LEU A 296 0.23 -5.53 -2.93
N GLY A 297 1.05 -6.53 -3.25
CA GLY A 297 0.59 -7.81 -3.80
C GLY A 297 -0.36 -8.54 -2.85
N ARG A 298 -1.39 -9.16 -3.45
CA ARG A 298 -2.49 -9.87 -2.75
C ARG A 298 -2.40 -11.39 -2.89
N ASP A 299 -1.83 -11.88 -3.98
CA ASP A 299 -1.56 -13.30 -4.18
C ASP A 299 -0.37 -13.74 -3.32
N LYS A 300 -0.61 -14.64 -2.36
CA LYS A 300 0.42 -15.08 -1.41
C LYS A 300 1.58 -15.82 -2.08
N GLY A 301 1.32 -16.54 -3.19
CA GLY A 301 2.35 -17.25 -3.94
C GLY A 301 3.28 -16.28 -4.65
N GLN A 302 2.71 -15.29 -5.36
CA GLN A 302 3.48 -14.24 -6.02
C GLN A 302 4.25 -13.38 -5.01
N VAL A 303 3.63 -13.00 -3.88
CA VAL A 303 4.32 -12.27 -2.81
C VAL A 303 5.46 -13.10 -2.22
N GLY A 304 5.23 -14.38 -1.93
CA GLY A 304 6.27 -15.28 -1.42
C GLY A 304 7.46 -15.41 -2.38
N PHE A 305 7.20 -15.55 -3.68
CA PHE A 305 8.25 -15.59 -4.69
C PHE A 305 8.99 -14.25 -4.81
N ALA A 306 8.28 -13.12 -4.76
CA ALA A 306 8.91 -11.81 -4.78
C ALA A 306 9.80 -11.55 -3.56
N VAL A 307 9.42 -12.01 -2.37
CA VAL A 307 10.25 -11.91 -1.16
C VAL A 307 11.55 -12.71 -1.32
N ASP A 308 11.47 -13.96 -1.78
CA ASP A 308 12.66 -14.80 -2.03
C ASP A 308 13.62 -14.13 -3.02
N LEU A 309 13.09 -13.69 -4.15
CA LEU A 309 13.88 -13.08 -5.20
C LEU A 309 14.47 -11.73 -4.77
N PHE A 310 13.72 -10.92 -4.02
CA PHE A 310 14.20 -9.67 -3.44
C PHE A 310 15.39 -9.90 -2.51
N HIS A 311 15.32 -10.90 -1.62
CA HIS A 311 16.42 -11.24 -0.71
C HIS A 311 17.68 -11.75 -1.42
N ARG A 312 17.52 -12.49 -2.51
CA ARG A 312 18.65 -12.97 -3.33
C ARG A 312 19.32 -11.85 -4.10
N ALA A 313 18.55 -10.86 -4.57
CA ALA A 313 19.06 -9.69 -5.28
C ALA A 313 19.67 -8.62 -4.35
N LEU A 314 19.38 -8.65 -3.05
CA LEU A 314 19.66 -7.54 -2.15
C LEU A 314 21.16 -7.27 -1.90
N ASP A 315 22.03 -8.29 -1.84
CA ASP A 315 23.43 -8.06 -1.41
C ASP A 315 24.27 -7.35 -2.49
N THR A 316 23.98 -7.63 -3.75
CA THR A 316 24.78 -7.16 -4.88
C THR A 316 24.71 -5.64 -5.04
N ILE A 317 23.63 -5.01 -4.55
CA ILE A 317 23.45 -3.56 -4.61
C ILE A 317 24.31 -2.80 -3.61
N GLU A 318 24.90 -3.47 -2.61
CA GLU A 318 25.81 -2.83 -1.65
C GLU A 318 26.95 -2.11 -2.36
N HIS A 319 27.36 -2.59 -3.54
CA HIS A 319 28.48 -2.05 -4.29
C HIS A 319 28.08 -1.11 -5.43
N PHE A 320 26.79 -0.77 -5.58
CA PHE A 320 26.33 0.07 -6.68
C PHE A 320 26.90 1.49 -6.56
N ALA A 321 27.32 2.03 -7.70
CA ALA A 321 27.98 3.32 -7.78
C ALA A 321 27.09 4.38 -8.46
N TYR A 322 26.21 3.98 -9.37
CA TYR A 322 25.44 4.94 -10.15
C TYR A 322 24.26 5.54 -9.35
N PRO A 323 24.10 6.88 -9.31
CA PRO A 323 23.06 7.53 -8.51
C PRO A 323 21.64 7.05 -8.80
N ARG A 324 21.32 6.81 -10.08
CA ARG A 324 20.01 6.29 -10.53
C ARG A 324 19.75 4.89 -9.98
N ALA A 325 20.67 3.94 -10.20
CA ALA A 325 20.58 2.60 -9.65
C ALA A 325 20.42 2.58 -8.12
N ILE A 326 21.22 3.39 -7.41
CA ILE A 326 21.11 3.55 -5.95
C ILE A 326 19.70 4.05 -5.57
N SER A 327 19.17 5.02 -6.30
CA SER A 327 17.86 5.61 -6.04
C SER A 327 16.72 4.61 -6.26
N PHE A 328 16.72 3.85 -7.37
CA PHE A 328 15.73 2.80 -7.61
C PHE A 328 15.76 1.73 -6.51
N ALA A 329 16.96 1.33 -6.08
CA ALA A 329 17.13 0.36 -5.01
C ALA A 329 16.57 0.88 -3.68
N ILE A 330 16.83 2.14 -3.31
CA ILE A 330 16.27 2.77 -2.11
C ILE A 330 14.74 2.77 -2.16
N ILE A 331 14.14 3.16 -3.30
CA ILE A 331 12.68 3.18 -3.48
C ILE A 331 12.10 1.76 -3.34
N GLY A 332 12.75 0.76 -3.95
CA GLY A 332 12.35 -0.64 -3.83
C GLY A 332 12.43 -1.20 -2.43
N ILE A 333 13.53 -0.93 -1.72
CA ILE A 333 13.69 -1.32 -0.31
C ILE A 333 12.66 -0.62 0.57
N HIS A 334 12.35 0.65 0.29
CA HIS A 334 11.32 1.35 1.00
C HIS A 334 9.95 0.65 0.86
N ALA A 335 9.55 0.32 -0.37
CA ALA A 335 8.31 -0.41 -0.63
C ALA A 335 8.29 -1.77 0.11
N TYR A 336 9.38 -2.55 0.02
CA TYR A 336 9.51 -3.81 0.74
C TYR A 336 9.30 -3.65 2.27
N LEU A 337 9.93 -2.63 2.85
CA LEU A 337 9.86 -2.34 4.29
C LEU A 337 8.48 -1.85 4.76
N CYS A 338 7.58 -1.42 3.86
CA CYS A 338 6.20 -1.11 4.22
C CYS A 338 5.45 -2.35 4.75
N ARG A 339 5.78 -3.56 4.25
CA ARG A 339 5.21 -4.82 4.75
C ARG A 339 6.11 -5.48 5.80
N TYR A 340 7.43 -5.49 5.58
CA TYR A 340 8.41 -6.12 6.47
C TYR A 340 9.26 -5.11 7.23
N SER A 341 8.61 -4.25 8.00
CA SER A 341 9.28 -3.16 8.74
C SER A 341 10.28 -3.62 9.79
N GLY A 342 10.35 -4.91 10.11
CA GLY A 342 11.32 -5.52 11.04
C GLY A 342 12.61 -6.04 10.39
N ASP A 343 12.72 -6.10 9.06
CA ASP A 343 13.86 -6.69 8.37
C ASP A 343 15.13 -5.84 8.55
N SER A 344 16.08 -6.36 9.35
CA SER A 344 17.31 -5.65 9.70
C SER A 344 18.31 -5.58 8.55
N ARG A 345 18.31 -6.56 7.63
CA ARG A 345 19.20 -6.59 6.47
C ARG A 345 18.76 -5.53 5.45
N ALA A 346 17.47 -5.49 5.12
CA ALA A 346 16.92 -4.48 4.22
C ALA A 346 17.10 -3.05 4.79
N LYS A 347 16.89 -2.84 6.09
CA LYS A 347 17.17 -1.55 6.75
C LYS A 347 18.62 -1.11 6.65
N ARG A 348 19.56 -2.04 6.89
CA ARG A 348 20.99 -1.77 6.79
C ARG A 348 21.36 -1.38 5.36
N MET A 349 20.88 -2.15 4.38
CA MET A 349 21.13 -1.87 2.97
C MET A 349 20.59 -0.50 2.56
N ARG A 350 19.35 -0.16 2.95
CA ARG A 350 18.79 1.18 2.75
C ARG A 350 19.72 2.25 3.28
N LYS A 351 20.20 2.12 4.53
CA LYS A 351 21.11 3.12 5.12
C LYS A 351 22.42 3.26 4.36
N ILE A 352 23.06 2.16 3.97
CA ILE A 352 24.31 2.19 3.18
C ILE A 352 24.12 2.96 1.87
N LEU A 353 23.04 2.65 1.15
CA LEU A 353 22.70 3.30 -0.11
C LEU A 353 22.34 4.78 0.06
N SER A 354 21.51 5.11 1.05
CA SER A 354 21.13 6.48 1.37
C SER A 354 22.34 7.34 1.74
N ASP A 355 23.25 6.83 2.57
CA ASP A 355 24.48 7.52 2.96
C ASP A 355 25.38 7.75 1.73
N ARG A 356 25.47 6.77 0.82
CA ARG A 356 26.24 6.90 -0.42
C ARG A 356 25.66 7.96 -1.36
N LEU A 357 24.34 7.93 -1.60
CA LEU A 357 23.67 8.93 -2.43
C LEU A 357 23.86 10.33 -1.84
N MET A 358 23.64 10.47 -0.53
CA MET A 358 23.84 11.74 0.16
C MET A 358 25.29 12.22 0.07
N LYS A 359 26.27 11.32 0.17
CA LYS A 359 27.70 11.65 -0.03
C LYS A 359 27.93 12.23 -1.43
N GLN A 360 27.37 11.63 -2.49
CA GLN A 360 27.49 12.15 -3.85
C GLN A 360 26.92 13.58 -3.99
N PHE A 361 25.81 13.87 -3.31
CA PHE A 361 25.30 15.24 -3.22
C PHE A 361 26.26 16.16 -2.46
N ARG A 362 26.78 15.75 -1.29
CA ARG A 362 27.73 16.58 -0.52
C ARG A 362 29.01 16.90 -1.29
N ASP A 363 29.49 15.96 -2.10
CA ASP A 363 30.75 16.11 -2.83
C ASP A 363 30.64 17.10 -4.01
N LEU A 364 29.47 17.20 -4.66
CA LEU A 364 29.33 17.91 -5.95
C LEU A 364 28.30 19.04 -5.98
N ALA A 365 27.33 19.05 -5.05
CA ALA A 365 26.28 20.05 -5.00
C ALA A 365 26.82 21.39 -4.50
N THR A 366 26.52 22.47 -5.21
CA THR A 366 26.86 23.84 -4.84
C THR A 366 25.59 24.65 -4.59
N GLU A 367 25.70 25.96 -4.29
CA GLU A 367 24.56 26.85 -4.11
C GLU A 367 23.67 26.90 -5.37
N ASP A 368 24.30 27.15 -6.53
CA ASP A 368 23.64 27.31 -7.84
C ASP A 368 23.39 25.99 -8.58
N TRP A 369 24.04 24.91 -8.16
CA TRP A 369 23.93 23.57 -8.74
C TRP A 369 23.70 22.53 -7.65
N PRO A 370 22.49 22.43 -7.07
CA PRO A 370 22.18 21.49 -6.00
C PRO A 370 21.99 20.05 -6.52
N TRP A 371 22.99 19.53 -7.24
CA TRP A 371 22.94 18.23 -7.90
C TRP A 371 24.22 17.43 -7.70
N CYS A 372 24.10 16.10 -7.70
CA CYS A 372 25.21 15.17 -7.42
C CYS A 372 26.01 14.72 -8.66
N GLU A 373 25.80 15.36 -9.81
CA GLU A 373 26.48 15.07 -11.08
C GLU A 373 26.65 16.38 -11.86
N ASP A 374 27.60 16.44 -12.80
CA ASP A 374 27.80 17.62 -13.68
C ASP A 374 26.78 17.73 -14.82
N ARG A 375 25.85 16.79 -14.92
CA ARG A 375 24.85 16.75 -15.99
C ARG A 375 23.56 16.14 -15.48
N LEU A 376 22.42 16.73 -15.86
CA LEU A 376 21.11 16.10 -15.76
C LEU A 376 20.84 15.26 -16.99
N THR A 377 20.45 14.00 -16.80
CA THR A 377 20.17 13.07 -17.89
C THR A 377 18.74 12.55 -17.82
N TYR A 378 18.54 11.30 -17.44
CA TYR A 378 17.25 10.63 -17.39
C TYR A 378 16.87 10.21 -15.95
N ASP A 379 15.59 9.91 -15.76
CA ASP A 379 14.94 9.59 -14.49
C ASP A 379 15.37 10.52 -13.33
N ASN A 380 15.62 11.81 -13.63
CA ASN A 380 16.39 12.68 -12.72
C ASN A 380 15.71 12.83 -11.36
N ALA A 381 14.37 12.93 -11.33
CA ALA A 381 13.61 13.15 -10.11
C ALA A 381 13.65 11.96 -9.12
N ARG A 382 14.18 10.79 -9.52
CA ARG A 382 14.37 9.64 -8.62
C ARG A 382 15.43 9.88 -7.57
N LEU A 383 16.46 10.67 -7.90
CA LEU A 383 17.53 11.03 -6.97
C LEU A 383 16.98 11.78 -5.75
N PRO A 384 16.29 12.94 -5.92
CA PRO A 384 15.68 13.62 -4.79
C PRO A 384 14.57 12.78 -4.15
N GLN A 385 13.76 12.02 -4.91
CA GLN A 385 12.76 11.12 -4.33
C GLN A 385 13.37 10.13 -3.32
N ALA A 386 14.50 9.51 -3.69
CA ALA A 386 15.20 8.58 -2.81
C ALA A 386 15.74 9.27 -1.55
N LEU A 387 16.22 10.51 -1.64
CA LEU A 387 16.64 11.30 -0.47
C LEU A 387 15.46 11.67 0.43
N LEU A 388 14.30 12.04 -0.13
CA LEU A 388 13.08 12.33 0.66
C LEU A 388 12.64 11.10 1.46
N LEU A 389 12.53 9.95 0.79
CA LEU A 389 12.22 8.67 1.45
C LEU A 389 13.25 8.31 2.52
N SER A 390 14.54 8.52 2.22
CA SER A 390 15.61 8.23 3.17
C SER A 390 15.52 9.14 4.40
N GLY A 391 15.36 10.45 4.20
CA GLY A 391 15.28 11.43 5.27
C GLY A 391 14.07 11.22 6.19
N GLN A 392 12.91 10.84 5.63
CA GLN A 392 11.73 10.55 6.43
C GLN A 392 11.88 9.27 7.28
N TRP A 393 12.47 8.21 6.71
CA TRP A 393 12.47 6.88 7.34
C TRP A 393 13.77 6.49 8.06
N LEU A 394 14.86 7.25 7.88
CA LEU A 394 16.08 7.22 8.70
C LEU A 394 16.14 8.40 9.71
N PRO A 395 15.00 9.07 9.94
CA PRO A 395 14.91 10.44 10.47
C PRO A 395 16.11 11.36 10.24
N ASP A 396 16.62 11.43 9.01
CA ASP A 396 17.79 12.27 8.66
C ASP A 396 17.33 13.58 8.01
N ARG A 397 17.47 14.67 8.76
CA ARG A 397 17.04 16.01 8.34
C ARG A 397 17.86 16.55 7.17
N GLU A 398 19.15 16.21 7.08
CA GLU A 398 20.03 16.69 6.02
C GLU A 398 19.63 16.09 4.67
N MET A 399 19.33 14.79 4.65
CA MET A 399 18.81 14.11 3.45
C MET A 399 17.47 14.70 3.01
N LEU A 400 16.57 14.96 3.96
CA LEU A 400 15.27 15.55 3.65
C LEU A 400 15.41 16.95 3.04
N GLU A 401 16.22 17.82 3.65
CA GLU A 401 16.45 19.18 3.17
C GLU A 401 17.15 19.19 1.79
N MET A 402 18.15 18.32 1.57
CA MET A 402 18.81 18.18 0.27
C MET A 402 17.84 17.64 -0.79
N GLY A 403 17.03 16.63 -0.47
CA GLY A 403 16.02 16.09 -1.38
C GLY A 403 15.02 17.14 -1.84
N LEU A 404 14.49 17.96 -0.91
CA LEU A 404 13.58 19.05 -1.23
C LEU A 404 14.25 20.13 -2.07
N ARG A 405 15.49 20.51 -1.71
CA ARG A 405 16.26 21.54 -2.43
C ARG A 405 16.57 21.11 -3.87
N ALA A 406 17.04 19.88 -4.06
CA ALA A 406 17.34 19.33 -5.37
C ALA A 406 16.08 19.18 -6.22
N LEU A 407 14.96 18.73 -5.63
CA LEU A 407 13.69 18.61 -6.36
C LEU A 407 13.12 19.97 -6.75
N ASP A 408 13.14 20.97 -5.87
CA ASP A 408 12.63 22.32 -6.21
C ASP A 408 13.48 22.98 -7.29
N TRP A 409 14.79 22.78 -7.26
CA TRP A 409 15.66 23.24 -8.33
C TRP A 409 15.38 22.52 -9.65
N LEU A 410 15.26 21.19 -9.64
CA LEU A 410 14.91 20.41 -10.82
C LEU A 410 13.55 20.82 -11.40
N ARG A 411 12.56 21.05 -10.54
CA ARG A 411 11.24 21.59 -10.90
C ARG A 411 11.37 22.89 -11.68
N ARG A 412 12.21 23.83 -11.22
CA ARG A 412 12.43 25.10 -11.92
C ARG A 412 13.12 24.89 -13.28
N VAL A 413 14.14 24.03 -13.34
CA VAL A 413 14.85 23.68 -14.58
C VAL A 413 13.91 23.03 -15.61
N GLN A 414 12.99 22.19 -15.16
CA GLN A 414 12.03 21.46 -16.00
C GLN A 414 10.68 22.17 -16.13
N THR A 415 10.61 23.46 -15.84
CA THR A 415 9.46 24.31 -16.19
C THR A 415 9.82 25.15 -17.40
N ASP A 416 8.85 25.42 -18.27
CA ASP A 416 9.06 26.35 -19.38
C ASP A 416 9.32 27.78 -18.89
N GLU A 417 9.87 28.63 -19.76
CA GLU A 417 10.24 30.02 -19.42
C GLU A 417 9.05 30.86 -18.94
N THR A 418 7.83 30.52 -19.36
CA THR A 418 6.60 31.23 -18.96
C THR A 418 5.97 30.68 -17.67
N GLY A 419 6.51 29.60 -17.10
CA GLY A 419 6.03 29.02 -15.85
C GLY A 419 4.71 28.25 -15.97
N ARG A 420 4.26 27.94 -17.19
CA ARG A 420 2.93 27.39 -17.50
C ARG A 420 2.89 25.86 -17.52
N TYR A 421 3.89 25.20 -18.09
CA TYR A 421 3.89 23.75 -18.28
C TYR A 421 5.24 23.10 -17.94
N PHE A 422 5.21 21.78 -17.78
CA PHE A 422 6.39 20.96 -17.58
C PHE A 422 7.12 20.78 -18.92
N ALA A 423 8.43 21.00 -18.93
CA ALA A 423 9.30 20.91 -20.10
C ALA A 423 10.58 20.16 -19.70
N ALA A 424 10.55 18.84 -19.88
CA ALA A 424 11.64 17.95 -19.48
C ALA A 424 12.94 18.29 -20.23
N ILE A 425 14.04 17.76 -19.73
CA ILE A 425 15.34 17.90 -20.38
C ILE A 425 15.41 16.91 -21.53
N GLY A 426 15.71 17.41 -22.72
CA GLY A 426 15.89 16.63 -23.92
C GLY A 426 17.06 15.65 -23.85
N ASN A 427 16.87 14.42 -24.34
CA ASN A 427 17.93 13.41 -24.32
C ASN A 427 19.03 13.65 -25.37
N ARG A 428 18.76 14.49 -26.36
CA ARG A 428 19.71 14.90 -27.39
C ARG A 428 20.45 16.17 -26.98
N GLY A 429 21.38 15.99 -26.05
CA GLY A 429 22.26 17.06 -25.57
C GLY A 429 22.28 17.18 -24.05
N TRP A 430 21.20 16.76 -23.38
CA TRP A 430 21.05 16.82 -21.93
C TRP A 430 21.23 18.26 -21.38
N LEU A 431 21.33 18.43 -20.06
CA LEU A 431 21.76 19.70 -19.45
C LEU A 431 23.06 19.50 -18.69
N THR A 432 24.15 20.09 -19.15
CA THR A 432 25.45 20.13 -18.45
C THR A 432 25.55 21.37 -17.56
N ARG A 433 26.31 21.28 -16.47
CA ARG A 433 26.61 22.42 -15.59
C ARG A 433 27.18 23.59 -16.40
N GLY A 434 26.52 24.75 -16.34
CA GLY A 434 26.89 25.95 -17.10
C GLY A 434 26.56 25.91 -18.60
N GLY A 435 25.92 24.84 -19.09
CA GLY A 435 25.41 24.73 -20.46
C GLY A 435 23.93 25.07 -20.57
N GLU A 436 23.40 24.92 -21.77
CA GLU A 436 21.97 25.13 -22.06
C GLU A 436 21.18 23.82 -21.93
N LYS A 437 19.90 23.94 -21.55
CA LYS A 437 18.99 22.80 -21.47
C LYS A 437 18.63 22.36 -22.88
N ALA A 438 18.94 21.11 -23.25
CA ALA A 438 18.40 20.51 -24.47
C ALA A 438 16.86 20.54 -24.43
N GLN A 439 16.25 21.14 -25.45
CA GLN A 439 14.81 21.38 -25.48
C GLN A 439 13.99 20.16 -25.92
N PHE A 440 14.49 19.38 -26.88
CA PHE A 440 13.72 18.31 -27.55
C PHE A 440 14.33 16.93 -27.35
N ASP A 441 13.58 15.92 -27.78
CA ASP A 441 13.75 14.52 -27.40
C ASP A 441 13.46 14.34 -25.91
N GLN A 442 12.40 15.02 -25.43
CA GLN A 442 11.89 14.91 -24.06
C GLN A 442 11.20 13.55 -23.89
N GLN A 443 11.51 12.85 -22.79
CA GLN A 443 11.08 11.46 -22.59
C GLN A 443 9.98 11.34 -21.52
N PRO A 444 8.99 10.45 -21.72
CA PRO A 444 7.97 10.09 -20.72
C PRO A 444 8.50 9.76 -19.32
N ILE A 445 9.66 9.10 -19.25
CA ILE A 445 10.25 8.68 -17.97
C ILE A 445 10.51 9.85 -17.01
N GLU A 446 10.89 11.02 -17.53
CA GLU A 446 11.10 12.23 -16.74
C GLU A 446 9.79 12.71 -16.08
N ALA A 447 8.70 12.74 -16.86
CA ALA A 447 7.39 13.16 -16.36
C ALA A 447 6.87 12.20 -15.27
N ALA A 448 7.02 10.88 -15.48
CA ALA A 448 6.63 9.88 -14.48
C ALA A 448 7.44 10.00 -13.18
N ALA A 449 8.75 10.18 -13.29
CA ALA A 449 9.63 10.39 -12.14
C ALA A 449 9.25 11.64 -11.35
N MET A 450 8.96 12.74 -12.05
CA MET A 450 8.60 14.01 -11.43
C MET A 450 7.26 13.94 -10.71
N VAL A 451 6.26 13.23 -11.27
CA VAL A 451 4.97 12.97 -10.59
C VAL A 451 5.20 12.28 -9.25
N ASP A 452 5.93 11.16 -9.25
CA ASP A 452 6.19 10.38 -8.04
C ASP A 452 6.97 11.19 -6.99
N ALA A 453 8.03 11.89 -7.41
CA ALA A 453 8.87 12.70 -6.54
C ALA A 453 8.09 13.89 -5.92
N CYS A 454 7.22 14.53 -6.69
CA CYS A 454 6.37 15.60 -6.19
C CYS A 454 5.33 15.08 -5.17
N ILE A 455 4.72 13.92 -5.42
CA ILE A 455 3.80 13.31 -4.45
C ILE A 455 4.55 12.96 -3.16
N GLU A 456 5.78 12.48 -3.26
CA GLU A 456 6.62 12.20 -2.09
C GLU A 456 6.99 13.49 -1.31
N ALA A 457 7.36 14.56 -2.02
CA ALA A 457 7.61 15.86 -1.41
C ALA A 457 6.36 16.42 -0.71
N PHE A 458 5.17 16.23 -1.29
CA PHE A 458 3.91 16.55 -0.62
C PHE A 458 3.69 15.69 0.63
N ASN A 459 3.97 14.39 0.59
CA ASN A 459 3.84 13.53 1.77
C ASN A 459 4.74 13.99 2.93
N CYS A 460 5.93 14.49 2.60
CA CYS A 460 6.89 15.04 3.54
C CYS A 460 6.50 16.43 4.09
N THR A 461 6.03 17.33 3.23
CA THR A 461 5.89 18.77 3.56
C THR A 461 4.45 19.24 3.74
N ARG A 462 3.49 18.53 3.14
CA ARG A 462 2.10 18.96 2.92
C ARG A 462 1.97 20.27 2.12
N ASP A 463 3.03 20.68 1.44
CA ASP A 463 2.99 21.82 0.52
C ASP A 463 2.29 21.39 -0.77
N GLU A 464 1.13 22.00 -0.97
CA GLU A 464 0.23 21.74 -2.06
C GLU A 464 0.87 22.08 -3.43
N GLU A 465 1.83 23.01 -3.51
CA GLU A 465 2.51 23.33 -4.77
C GLU A 465 3.14 22.10 -5.45
N TRP A 466 3.59 21.10 -4.68
CA TRP A 466 4.10 19.85 -5.22
C TRP A 466 3.02 19.06 -5.98
N ILE A 467 1.83 18.96 -5.40
CA ILE A 467 0.70 18.28 -6.06
C ILE A 467 0.29 19.04 -7.32
N THR A 468 0.24 20.37 -7.26
CA THR A 468 -0.02 21.19 -8.46
C THR A 468 0.98 20.89 -9.57
N TYR A 469 2.27 20.75 -9.23
CA TYR A 469 3.31 20.44 -10.21
C TYR A 469 3.22 19.01 -10.74
N ALA A 470 2.85 18.03 -9.89
CA ALA A 470 2.57 16.66 -10.34
C ALA A 470 1.48 16.64 -11.42
N TYR A 471 0.41 17.44 -11.29
CA TYR A 471 -0.60 17.57 -12.36
C TYR A 471 -0.05 18.16 -13.65
N ARG A 472 0.83 19.17 -13.57
CA ARG A 472 1.48 19.72 -14.77
C ARG A 472 2.31 18.67 -15.50
N CYS A 473 3.03 17.82 -14.75
CA CYS A 473 3.80 16.71 -15.31
C CYS A 473 2.89 15.65 -15.93
N LEU A 474 1.75 15.34 -15.31
CA LEU A 474 0.75 14.44 -15.91
C LEU A 474 0.15 15.04 -17.19
N ASN A 475 -0.10 16.35 -17.22
CA ASN A 475 -0.68 17.03 -18.38
C ASN A 475 0.30 17.16 -19.56
N TRP A 476 1.60 17.03 -19.35
CA TRP A 476 2.59 16.93 -20.43
C TRP A 476 2.26 15.81 -21.41
N TYR A 477 1.81 14.66 -20.91
CA TYR A 477 1.33 13.54 -21.73
C TYR A 477 0.10 13.88 -22.56
N GLN A 478 -0.74 14.79 -22.07
CA GLN A 478 -2.00 15.19 -22.71
C GLN A 478 -1.83 16.38 -23.66
N GLY A 479 -0.61 16.91 -23.82
CA GLY A 479 -0.31 18.03 -24.70
C GLY A 479 -0.13 19.37 -24.01
N GLU A 480 -0.06 19.46 -22.68
CA GLU A 480 0.47 20.65 -22.01
C GLU A 480 2.01 20.59 -22.03
N ASN A 481 2.59 20.76 -23.21
CA ASN A 481 4.03 20.69 -23.49
C ASN A 481 4.44 21.68 -24.60
N ASP A 482 5.74 21.71 -24.95
CA ASP A 482 6.32 22.69 -25.87
C ASP A 482 5.65 22.78 -27.25
N LEU A 483 5.13 21.67 -27.77
CA LEU A 483 4.50 21.64 -29.10
C LEU A 483 2.97 21.57 -29.05
N ARG A 484 2.39 21.51 -27.84
CA ARG A 484 0.95 21.30 -27.63
C ARG A 484 0.40 20.04 -28.30
N VAL A 485 1.20 18.98 -28.34
CA VAL A 485 0.84 17.70 -28.96
C VAL A 485 0.72 16.62 -27.89
N PRO A 486 -0.35 15.80 -27.89
CA PRO A 486 -0.49 14.73 -26.93
C PRO A 486 0.50 13.59 -27.23
N LEU A 487 1.12 13.05 -26.18
CA LEU A 487 1.91 11.83 -26.26
C LEU A 487 1.08 10.60 -25.88
N TYR A 488 0.15 10.75 -24.95
CA TYR A 488 -0.84 9.71 -24.68
C TYR A 488 -1.84 9.62 -25.84
N ASP A 489 -2.02 8.42 -26.36
CA ASP A 489 -2.98 8.13 -27.42
C ASP A 489 -4.27 7.56 -26.82
N HIS A 490 -5.30 8.43 -26.72
CA HIS A 490 -6.60 8.05 -26.18
C HIS A 490 -7.31 6.94 -26.99
N ALA A 491 -6.98 6.77 -28.28
CA ALA A 491 -7.62 5.78 -29.12
C ALA A 491 -7.08 4.37 -28.83
N THR A 492 -5.77 4.24 -28.62
CA THR A 492 -5.11 2.94 -28.43
C THR A 492 -4.83 2.62 -26.98
N GLY A 493 -4.68 3.63 -26.12
CA GLY A 493 -4.20 3.50 -24.75
C GLY A 493 -2.68 3.44 -24.61
N GLY A 494 -1.91 3.55 -25.71
CA GLY A 494 -0.45 3.64 -25.69
C GLY A 494 0.06 5.06 -25.45
N CYS A 495 1.37 5.19 -25.30
CA CYS A 495 2.05 6.48 -25.12
C CYS A 495 3.24 6.56 -26.07
N ARG A 496 3.41 7.70 -26.72
CA ARG A 496 4.51 8.00 -27.65
C ARG A 496 5.85 8.13 -26.94
N ASP A 497 6.92 7.69 -27.60
CA ASP A 497 8.26 7.53 -27.00
C ASP A 497 8.96 8.83 -26.61
N GLY A 498 8.55 9.96 -27.20
CA GLY A 498 9.10 11.25 -26.82
C GLY A 498 8.55 12.42 -27.63
N LEU A 499 8.93 13.62 -27.22
CA LEU A 499 8.62 14.87 -27.90
C LEU A 499 9.87 15.38 -28.63
N GLU A 500 9.89 15.21 -29.94
CA GLU A 500 10.96 15.63 -30.86
C GLU A 500 10.65 17.03 -31.41
N ALA A 501 11.63 17.69 -32.04
CA ALA A 501 11.44 19.04 -32.58
C ALA A 501 10.32 19.13 -33.65
N GLN A 502 10.13 18.05 -34.39
CA GLN A 502 9.14 17.91 -35.46
C GLN A 502 7.75 17.47 -34.96
N GLY A 503 7.60 17.08 -33.70
CA GLY A 503 6.37 16.50 -33.17
C GLY A 503 6.63 15.33 -32.22
N ALA A 504 5.58 14.60 -31.90
CA ALA A 504 5.71 13.41 -31.07
C ALA A 504 6.32 12.24 -31.88
N ASN A 505 7.22 11.47 -31.28
CA ASN A 505 7.71 10.23 -31.86
C ASN A 505 6.54 9.23 -31.95
N GLU A 506 6.17 8.79 -33.15
CA GLU A 506 4.98 7.96 -33.32
C GLU A 506 5.09 6.56 -32.69
N ASN A 507 6.29 6.08 -32.38
CA ASN A 507 6.47 4.81 -31.70
C ASN A 507 5.88 4.84 -30.30
N GLN A 508 5.16 3.78 -29.94
CA GLN A 508 4.55 3.61 -28.63
C GLN A 508 5.15 2.37 -27.94
N GLY A 509 6.38 2.48 -27.47
CA GLY A 509 7.12 1.41 -26.81
C GLY A 509 6.63 1.08 -25.39
N ALA A 510 7.33 0.14 -24.74
CA ALA A 510 7.01 -0.26 -23.38
C ALA A 510 7.30 0.84 -22.36
N GLU A 511 8.51 1.41 -22.37
CA GLU A 511 8.91 2.44 -21.41
C GLU A 511 7.90 3.59 -21.35
N SER A 512 7.58 4.17 -22.51
CA SER A 512 6.66 5.31 -22.63
C SER A 512 5.25 4.99 -22.13
N THR A 513 4.70 3.85 -22.56
CA THR A 513 3.37 3.37 -22.13
C THR A 513 3.34 3.12 -20.62
N LEU A 514 4.37 2.48 -20.07
CA LEU A 514 4.45 2.15 -18.66
C LEU A 514 4.66 3.41 -17.81
N CYS A 515 5.48 4.35 -18.26
CA CYS A 515 5.67 5.63 -17.58
C CYS A 515 4.36 6.45 -17.51
N TRP A 516 3.58 6.48 -18.58
CA TRP A 516 2.24 7.06 -18.57
C TRP A 516 1.35 6.40 -17.51
N LEU A 517 1.26 5.06 -17.53
CA LEU A 517 0.44 4.31 -16.59
C LEU A 517 0.89 4.53 -15.14
N MET A 518 2.20 4.50 -14.87
CA MET A 518 2.76 4.78 -13.53
C MET A 518 2.38 6.18 -13.05
N ALA A 519 2.55 7.21 -13.89
CA ALA A 519 2.19 8.59 -13.55
C ALA A 519 0.69 8.73 -13.26
N LEU A 520 -0.16 8.15 -14.10
CA LEU A 520 -1.61 8.19 -13.93
C LEU A 520 -2.04 7.47 -12.64
N LEU A 521 -1.50 6.27 -12.38
CA LEU A 521 -1.78 5.49 -11.18
C LEU A 521 -1.33 6.20 -9.90
N ALA A 522 -0.17 6.86 -9.91
CA ALA A 522 0.31 7.65 -8.78
C ALA A 522 -0.69 8.77 -8.41
N VAL A 523 -1.24 9.46 -9.41
CA VAL A 523 -2.24 10.51 -9.20
C VAL A 523 -3.59 9.93 -8.75
N TYR A 524 -4.03 8.80 -9.29
CA TYR A 524 -5.22 8.08 -8.80
C TYR A 524 -5.08 7.66 -7.34
N ASN A 525 -3.94 7.08 -6.96
CA ASN A 525 -3.62 6.71 -5.59
C ASN A 525 -3.68 7.92 -4.65
N HIS A 526 -3.09 9.05 -5.07
CA HIS A 526 -3.11 10.28 -4.28
C HIS A 526 -4.53 10.84 -4.09
N ARG A 527 -5.38 10.87 -5.14
CA ARG A 527 -6.78 11.35 -5.02
C ARG A 527 -7.66 10.39 -4.22
N GLY A 528 -7.34 9.10 -4.24
CA GLY A 528 -8.18 8.00 -3.77
C GLY A 528 -9.22 7.59 -4.82
N TRP A 529 -9.17 6.33 -5.26
CA TRP A 529 -9.99 5.78 -6.36
C TRP A 529 -11.49 6.03 -6.21
N ALA A 530 -12.03 5.85 -5.01
CA ALA A 530 -13.45 6.06 -4.71
C ALA A 530 -13.94 7.51 -4.89
N ARG A 531 -13.02 8.49 -4.98
CA ARG A 531 -13.36 9.90 -5.23
C ARG A 531 -13.32 10.26 -6.72
N VAL A 532 -12.87 9.37 -7.60
CA VAL A 532 -12.63 9.65 -9.02
C VAL A 532 -13.37 8.70 -9.95
N ALA A 533 -13.69 7.47 -9.53
CA ALA A 533 -14.46 6.55 -10.37
C ALA A 533 -15.84 7.16 -10.68
N PRO A 534 -16.26 7.23 -11.96
CA PRO A 534 -17.61 7.64 -12.29
C PRO A 534 -18.58 6.67 -11.61
N GLU A 535 -19.59 7.21 -10.92
CA GLU A 535 -20.73 6.41 -10.48
C GLU A 535 -21.23 5.65 -11.70
N LYS A 536 -21.20 4.31 -11.66
CA LYS A 536 -21.95 3.51 -12.64
C LYS A 536 -23.38 3.99 -12.54
N GLU A 537 -23.92 4.55 -13.62
CA GLU A 537 -25.35 4.86 -13.69
C GLU A 537 -26.12 3.60 -13.26
N PRO A 538 -26.97 3.66 -12.22
CA PRO A 538 -27.85 2.56 -11.92
C PRO A 538 -28.72 2.32 -13.16
N GLY A 539 -28.75 1.06 -13.58
CA GLY A 539 -29.22 0.61 -14.89
C GLY A 539 -30.45 1.34 -15.41
N GLY A 540 -30.40 1.66 -16.71
CA GLY A 540 -31.47 2.29 -17.46
C GLY A 540 -32.83 1.72 -17.07
N LEU A 541 -33.64 2.58 -16.44
CA LEU A 541 -35.07 2.39 -16.36
C LEU A 541 -35.59 2.37 -17.79
N ASP A 542 -36.23 1.26 -18.11
CA ASP A 542 -36.91 0.94 -19.36
C ASP A 542 -37.92 2.06 -19.69
N VAL A 543 -37.54 3.00 -20.56
CA VAL A 543 -38.46 4.02 -21.09
C VAL A 543 -39.18 3.40 -22.28
N GLN A 544 -40.17 2.54 -21.99
CA GLN A 544 -41.25 2.28 -22.93
C GLN A 544 -42.59 2.73 -22.34
N LYS A 545 -43.30 3.49 -23.17
CA LYS A 545 -44.70 3.93 -23.08
C LYS A 545 -44.99 5.13 -22.20
N VAL A 546 -44.97 6.30 -22.84
CA VAL A 546 -46.14 7.19 -22.80
C VAL A 546 -46.46 7.65 -24.22
N SER A 547 -47.62 7.21 -24.67
CA SER A 547 -48.42 7.63 -25.81
C SER A 547 -48.54 9.14 -25.95
N GLN A 548 -48.53 9.64 -27.19
CA GLN A 548 -49.38 10.77 -27.57
C GLN A 548 -50.00 10.54 -28.95
N GLU A 549 -51.27 10.93 -28.98
CA GLU A 549 -52.18 11.12 -30.12
C GLU A 549 -51.62 12.04 -31.20
#